data_AF-A0A8J5TS39-F1
#
_entry.id   AF-A0A8J5TS39-F1
#
_cell.length_a   1.000
_cell.length_b   1.000
_cell.length_c   1.000
_cell.angle_alpha   90.00
_cell.angle_beta   90.00
_cell.angle_gamma   90.00
#
_symmetry.space_group_name_H-M   'P 1'
#
loop_
_entity.id
_entity.type
_entity.pdbx_description
1 polymer ?
#
loop_
_entity_poly.entity_id
_entity_poly.type
_entity_poly.pdbx_seq_one_letter_code
_entity_poly.pdbx_strand_id
1 'polypeptide(L)'
;MRICLSLTSVEHLLTWDRLILALELRSAIELYQSRWQKPKNDPVHRDLTKDFLSAVDWAELERFHDFLKPFYILTKTMEGNASKPGAEGGHGAVWETLKTMDYLFVKFKQAAEETQFEEPSHFKSGIDCGWAKLEDYYIKTDRTPIYRAALALHPSYGYDYFERHWKNAMDRPQWYSDMQSAVGSLFDEYVRQAEVETQAQAGLLEDEADEIEADVNDYSSFGKRSIRSLHTQRKKVKATTLSAFHAVFSKEEGMEDSSKKGRS
;
A
#
# COMPACT_ATOMS: atom_id res chain seq x y z
N MET A 1 4.52 9.75 1.76
CA MET A 1 3.55 9.15 0.82
C MET A 1 2.48 10.11 0.29
N ARG A 2 2.20 11.25 0.94
CA ARG A 2 1.28 12.29 0.42
C ARG A 2 1.74 12.95 -0.89
N ILE A 3 3.04 12.94 -1.21
CA ILE A 3 3.59 13.70 -2.35
C ILE A 3 3.60 12.89 -3.68
N CYS A 4 3.76 11.55 -3.63
CA CYS A 4 3.78 10.74 -4.86
C CYS A 4 2.39 10.33 -5.37
N LEU A 5 1.37 10.36 -4.51
CA LEU A 5 0.00 10.05 -4.92
C LEU A 5 -0.82 11.29 -5.26
N SER A 6 -0.44 12.49 -4.80
CA SER A 6 -1.26 13.70 -5.01
C SER A 6 -1.31 14.18 -6.45
N LEU A 7 -0.24 14.02 -7.24
CA LEU A 7 -0.23 14.50 -8.63
C LEU A 7 -0.94 13.53 -9.59
N THR A 8 -0.81 12.22 -9.38
CA THR A 8 -1.53 11.23 -10.20
C THR A 8 -2.97 11.02 -9.76
N SER A 9 -3.28 11.14 -8.46
CA SER A 9 -4.67 10.99 -7.96
C SER A 9 -5.55 12.11 -8.52
N VAL A 10 -5.08 13.35 -8.58
CA VAL A 10 -5.89 14.47 -9.11
C VAL A 10 -6.24 14.26 -10.60
N GLU A 11 -5.31 13.79 -11.44
CA GLU A 11 -5.60 13.53 -12.85
C GLU A 11 -6.52 12.30 -13.07
N HIS A 12 -6.30 11.21 -12.32
CA HIS A 12 -7.14 10.01 -12.41
C HIS A 12 -8.58 10.25 -11.94
N LEU A 13 -8.77 11.10 -10.93
CA LEU A 13 -10.10 11.49 -10.48
C LEU A 13 -10.81 12.36 -11.51
N LEU A 14 -10.09 13.28 -12.15
CA LEU A 14 -10.64 14.10 -13.23
C LEU A 14 -11.08 13.26 -14.43
N THR A 15 -10.38 12.17 -14.75
CA THR A 15 -10.81 11.26 -15.83
C THR A 15 -12.06 10.46 -15.48
N TRP A 16 -12.17 9.99 -14.24
CA TRP A 16 -13.35 9.26 -13.76
C TRP A 16 -14.59 10.18 -13.71
N ASP A 17 -14.42 11.39 -13.17
CA ASP A 17 -15.49 12.39 -13.07
C ASP A 17 -15.97 12.82 -14.47
N ARG A 18 -15.06 12.96 -15.44
CA ARG A 18 -15.41 13.23 -16.85
C ARG A 18 -16.16 12.07 -17.50
N LEU A 19 -15.79 10.83 -17.21
CA LEU A 19 -16.46 9.65 -17.73
C LEU A 19 -17.90 9.55 -17.19
N ILE A 20 -18.09 9.73 -15.88
CA ILE A 20 -19.42 9.79 -15.27
C ILE A 20 -20.25 10.89 -15.91
N LEU A 21 -19.69 12.11 -15.99
CA LEU A 21 -20.40 13.25 -16.57
C LEU A 21 -20.80 12.99 -18.03
N ALA A 22 -19.93 12.36 -18.82
CA ALA A 22 -20.22 12.02 -20.20
C ALA A 22 -21.39 11.02 -20.31
N LEU A 23 -21.44 10.02 -19.42
CA LEU A 23 -22.52 9.04 -19.36
C LEU A 23 -23.84 9.67 -18.89
N GLU A 24 -23.81 10.55 -17.88
CA GLU A 24 -25.00 11.30 -17.43
C GLU A 24 -25.57 12.22 -18.51
N LEU A 25 -24.69 12.80 -19.33
CA LEU A 25 -25.07 13.69 -20.44
C LEU A 25 -25.29 12.95 -21.75
N ARG A 26 -25.30 11.60 -21.77
CA ARG A 26 -25.42 10.81 -22.99
C ARG A 26 -26.57 11.26 -23.90
N SER A 27 -27.78 11.38 -23.37
CA SER A 27 -28.95 11.81 -24.17
C SER A 27 -28.80 13.24 -24.71
N ALA A 28 -28.17 14.14 -23.96
CA ALA A 28 -27.92 15.51 -24.41
C ALA A 28 -26.85 15.55 -25.51
N ILE A 29 -25.82 14.72 -25.40
CA ILE A 29 -24.75 14.59 -26.39
C ILE A 29 -25.27 13.96 -27.68
N GLU A 30 -26.05 12.88 -27.61
CA GLU A 30 -26.69 12.24 -28.77
C GLU A 30 -27.64 13.24 -29.48
N LEU A 31 -28.42 14.01 -28.71
CA LEU A 31 -29.25 15.09 -29.26
C LEU A 31 -28.41 16.14 -29.98
N TYR A 32 -27.30 16.58 -29.38
CA TYR A 32 -26.39 17.54 -30.00
C TYR A 32 -25.79 17.00 -31.31
N GLN A 33 -25.28 15.76 -31.30
CA GLN A 33 -24.74 15.10 -32.50
C GLN A 33 -25.79 15.03 -33.62
N SER A 34 -27.05 14.68 -33.28
CA SER A 34 -28.13 14.59 -34.28
C SER A 34 -28.50 15.93 -34.93
N ARG A 35 -28.30 17.04 -34.21
CA ARG A 35 -28.66 18.40 -34.65
C ARG A 35 -27.48 19.16 -35.21
N TRP A 36 -26.26 18.66 -35.04
CA TRP A 36 -25.05 19.36 -35.43
C TRP A 36 -24.98 19.50 -36.95
N GLN A 37 -24.62 20.69 -37.40
CA GLN A 37 -24.38 21.01 -38.80
C GLN A 37 -23.12 21.86 -38.89
N LYS A 38 -22.25 21.57 -39.86
CA LYS A 38 -21.06 22.38 -40.10
C LYS A 38 -21.49 23.82 -40.45
N PRO A 39 -20.96 24.85 -39.75
CA PRO A 39 -21.25 26.24 -40.11
C PRO A 39 -20.83 26.53 -41.55
N LYS A 40 -21.79 26.96 -42.38
CA LYS A 40 -21.54 27.25 -43.81
C LYS A 40 -20.59 28.43 -44.03
N ASN A 41 -20.50 29.33 -43.06
CA ASN A 41 -19.76 30.61 -43.16
C ASN A 41 -18.35 30.54 -42.56
N ASP A 42 -17.93 29.39 -42.03
CA ASP A 42 -16.60 29.20 -41.46
C ASP A 42 -15.98 27.89 -42.00
N PRO A 43 -15.24 27.96 -43.12
CA PRO A 43 -14.62 26.78 -43.73
C PRO A 43 -13.49 26.19 -42.86
N VAL A 44 -12.92 26.97 -41.93
CA VAL A 44 -11.87 26.54 -40.99
C VAL A 44 -12.47 25.79 -39.80
N HIS A 45 -13.79 25.87 -39.59
CA HIS A 45 -14.47 25.18 -38.51
C HIS A 45 -14.20 23.67 -38.56
N ARG A 46 -13.70 23.13 -37.44
CA ARG A 46 -13.41 21.70 -37.28
C ARG A 46 -14.69 20.90 -37.55
N ASP A 47 -14.54 19.86 -38.35
CA ASP A 47 -15.62 18.90 -38.59
C ASP A 47 -15.73 17.95 -37.40
N LEU A 48 -16.80 18.11 -36.61
CA LEU A 48 -17.03 17.32 -35.39
C LEU A 48 -17.66 15.95 -35.68
N THR A 49 -18.11 15.68 -36.91
CA THR A 49 -18.75 14.39 -37.26
C THR A 49 -17.83 13.19 -37.07
N LYS A 50 -16.51 13.42 -37.19
CA LYS A 50 -15.48 12.40 -36.97
C LYS A 50 -15.29 12.04 -35.50
N ASP A 51 -15.77 12.90 -34.59
CA ASP A 51 -15.68 12.73 -33.14
C ASP A 51 -17.02 12.26 -32.53
N PHE A 52 -18.01 11.87 -33.37
CA PHE A 52 -19.30 11.41 -32.89
C PHE A 52 -19.21 10.00 -32.32
N LEU A 53 -19.71 9.84 -31.10
CA LEU A 53 -19.78 8.57 -30.42
C LEU A 53 -20.97 7.75 -30.96
N SER A 54 -20.66 6.58 -31.48
CA SER A 54 -21.64 5.58 -31.88
C SER A 54 -22.22 4.84 -30.67
N ALA A 55 -23.29 4.06 -30.88
CA ALA A 55 -23.86 3.21 -29.83
C ALA A 55 -22.85 2.20 -29.27
N VAL A 56 -21.90 1.75 -30.10
CA VAL A 56 -20.84 0.82 -29.68
C VAL A 56 -19.84 1.53 -28.77
N ASP A 57 -19.46 2.77 -29.11
CA ASP A 57 -18.55 3.57 -28.29
C ASP A 57 -19.15 3.86 -26.91
N TRP A 58 -20.45 4.17 -26.85
CA TRP A 58 -21.16 4.33 -25.58
C TRP A 58 -21.17 3.06 -24.73
N ALA A 59 -21.39 1.90 -25.34
CA ALA A 59 -21.33 0.62 -24.63
C ALA A 59 -19.92 0.32 -24.10
N GLU A 60 -18.88 0.69 -24.85
CA GLU A 60 -17.49 0.55 -24.41
C GLU A 60 -17.15 1.50 -23.24
N LEU A 61 -17.64 2.74 -23.29
CA LEU A 61 -17.50 3.71 -22.18
C LEU A 61 -18.19 3.24 -20.90
N GLU A 62 -19.39 2.67 -20.99
CA GLU A 62 -20.10 2.07 -19.85
C GLU A 62 -19.30 0.90 -19.27
N ARG A 63 -18.72 0.05 -20.13
CA ARG A 63 -17.87 -1.05 -19.70
C ARG A 63 -16.62 -0.57 -18.95
N PHE A 64 -15.96 0.49 -19.44
CA PHE A 64 -14.85 1.13 -18.73
C PHE A 64 -15.28 1.72 -17.39
N HIS A 65 -16.44 2.37 -17.34
CA HIS A 65 -16.98 2.91 -16.09
C HIS A 65 -17.16 1.79 -15.06
N ASP A 66 -17.82 0.71 -15.42
CA ASP A 66 -18.08 -0.38 -14.49
C ASP A 66 -16.79 -1.05 -13.99
N PHE A 67 -15.80 -1.19 -14.88
CA PHE A 67 -14.49 -1.73 -14.54
C PHE A 67 -13.68 -0.81 -13.61
N LEU A 68 -13.68 0.50 -13.87
CA LEU A 68 -12.88 1.47 -13.11
C LEU A 68 -13.53 1.89 -11.77
N LYS A 69 -14.83 1.62 -11.58
CA LYS A 69 -15.55 1.90 -10.33
C LYS A 69 -14.85 1.39 -9.06
N PRO A 70 -14.40 0.12 -8.97
CA PRO A 70 -13.64 -0.35 -7.80
C PRO A 70 -12.34 0.42 -7.58
N PHE A 71 -11.65 0.85 -8.64
CA PHE A 71 -10.41 1.63 -8.54
C PHE A 71 -10.66 3.00 -7.94
N TYR A 72 -11.71 3.68 -8.40
CA TYR A 72 -12.12 4.97 -7.85
C TYR A 72 -12.44 4.86 -6.35
N ILE A 73 -13.28 3.88 -5.99
CA ILE A 73 -13.69 3.68 -4.59
C ILE A 73 -12.48 3.40 -3.71
N LEU A 74 -11.61 2.49 -4.12
CA LEU A 74 -10.43 2.09 -3.35
C LEU A 74 -9.42 3.23 -3.21
N THR A 75 -9.12 3.94 -4.29
CA THR A 75 -8.19 5.09 -4.25
C THR A 75 -8.73 6.21 -3.36
N LYS A 76 -10.03 6.52 -3.45
CA LYS A 76 -10.70 7.47 -2.54
C LYS A 76 -10.69 7.02 -1.09
N THR A 77 -10.86 5.73 -0.84
CA THR A 77 -10.79 5.16 0.51
C THR A 77 -9.38 5.29 1.07
N MET A 78 -8.36 5.02 0.26
CA MET A 78 -6.93 5.09 0.61
C MET A 78 -6.41 6.51 0.84
N GLU A 79 -7.13 7.56 0.41
CA GLU A 79 -6.80 8.95 0.79
C GLU A 79 -6.95 9.19 2.30
N GLY A 80 -7.66 8.30 2.99
CA GLY A 80 -7.86 8.33 4.44
C GLY A 80 -8.98 9.27 4.84
N ASN A 81 -10.01 8.74 5.49
CA ASN A 81 -11.16 9.54 5.91
C ASN A 81 -10.99 10.05 7.35
N ALA A 82 -10.01 10.92 7.56
CA ALA A 82 -9.74 11.50 8.88
C ALA A 82 -10.80 12.51 9.36
N SER A 83 -11.78 12.85 8.51
CA SER A 83 -12.70 13.97 8.74
C SER A 83 -14.12 13.55 9.15
N LYS A 84 -14.43 12.24 9.16
CA LYS A 84 -15.74 11.74 9.60
C LYS A 84 -15.69 11.34 11.07
N PRO A 85 -16.53 11.93 11.95
CA PRO A 85 -16.61 11.53 13.35
C PRO A 85 -16.89 10.03 13.46
N GLY A 86 -16.02 9.31 14.18
CA GLY A 86 -16.15 7.86 14.38
C GLY A 86 -15.53 6.97 13.28
N ALA A 87 -14.96 7.55 12.22
CA ALA A 87 -14.18 6.82 11.20
C ALA A 87 -12.77 7.41 11.01
N GLU A 88 -12.32 8.24 11.97
CA GLU A 88 -11.03 8.92 11.93
C GLU A 88 -9.89 7.89 11.85
N GLY A 89 -9.06 8.00 10.81
CA GLY A 89 -7.88 7.15 10.65
C GLY A 89 -8.16 5.70 10.25
N GLY A 90 -9.39 5.36 9.85
CA GLY A 90 -9.75 3.98 9.49
C GLY A 90 -9.12 3.45 8.20
N HIS A 91 -8.61 4.34 7.34
CA HIS A 91 -8.05 3.98 6.03
C HIS A 91 -6.81 4.80 5.68
N GLY A 92 -6.00 4.28 4.76
CA GLY A 92 -4.74 4.89 4.32
C GLY A 92 -3.51 4.40 5.09
N ALA A 93 -3.64 3.31 5.85
CA ALA A 93 -2.52 2.68 6.51
C ALA A 93 -1.59 2.02 5.46
N VAL A 94 -0.29 1.97 5.78
CA VAL A 94 0.71 1.42 4.84
C VAL A 94 0.39 -0.02 4.44
N TRP A 95 -0.07 -0.84 5.40
CA TRP A 95 -0.44 -2.24 5.16
C TRP A 95 -1.64 -2.40 4.21
N GLU A 96 -2.55 -1.41 4.12
CA GLU A 96 -3.70 -1.46 3.20
C GLU A 96 -3.28 -1.26 1.75
N THR A 97 -2.09 -0.70 1.50
CA THR A 97 -1.62 -0.37 0.16
C THR A 97 -1.46 -1.63 -0.71
N LEU A 98 -0.69 -2.62 -0.23
CA LEU A 98 -0.49 -3.88 -0.96
C LEU A 98 -1.81 -4.64 -1.10
N LYS A 99 -2.59 -4.73 -0.03
CA LYS A 99 -3.90 -5.40 -0.07
C LYS A 99 -4.83 -4.80 -1.12
N THR A 100 -4.83 -3.47 -1.24
CA THR A 100 -5.62 -2.77 -2.25
C THR A 100 -5.10 -3.07 -3.66
N MET A 101 -3.78 -3.03 -3.86
CA MET A 101 -3.17 -3.39 -5.14
C MET A 101 -3.48 -4.84 -5.54
N ASP A 102 -3.43 -5.79 -4.60
CA ASP A 102 -3.73 -7.20 -4.83
C ASP A 102 -5.18 -7.39 -5.29
N TYR A 103 -6.12 -6.66 -4.69
CA TYR A 103 -7.51 -6.67 -5.13
C TYR A 103 -7.65 -6.17 -6.58
N LEU A 104 -6.97 -5.06 -6.93
CA LEU A 104 -6.98 -4.52 -8.29
C LEU A 104 -6.34 -5.49 -9.29
N PHE A 105 -5.30 -6.20 -8.88
CA PHE A 105 -4.65 -7.21 -9.71
C PHE A 105 -5.62 -8.34 -10.06
N VAL A 106 -6.35 -8.87 -9.06
CA VAL A 106 -7.37 -9.90 -9.30
C VAL A 106 -8.46 -9.39 -10.26
N LYS A 107 -8.84 -8.10 -10.17
CA LYS A 107 -9.82 -7.50 -11.09
C LYS A 107 -9.33 -7.40 -12.52
N PHE A 108 -8.09 -6.98 -12.74
CA PHE A 108 -7.55 -7.03 -14.10
C PHE A 108 -7.37 -8.48 -14.59
N LYS A 109 -7.07 -9.45 -13.73
CA LYS A 109 -6.87 -10.87 -14.13
C LYS A 109 -8.17 -11.42 -14.68
N GLN A 110 -9.23 -11.20 -13.91
CA GLN A 110 -10.58 -11.54 -14.31
C GLN A 110 -10.98 -10.84 -15.63
N ALA A 111 -10.71 -9.55 -15.78
CA ALA A 111 -11.04 -8.82 -17.01
C ALA A 111 -10.22 -9.30 -18.23
N ALA A 112 -8.95 -9.68 -18.03
CA ALA A 112 -8.11 -10.25 -19.09
C ALA A 112 -8.62 -11.63 -19.52
N GLU A 113 -9.08 -12.46 -18.58
CA GLU A 113 -9.71 -13.75 -18.87
C GLU A 113 -11.04 -13.58 -19.62
N GLU A 114 -11.90 -12.65 -19.19
CA GLU A 114 -13.19 -12.35 -19.83
C GLU A 114 -13.00 -11.82 -21.27
N THR A 115 -11.98 -10.98 -21.49
CA THR A 115 -11.70 -10.38 -22.80
C THR A 115 -10.80 -11.24 -23.70
N GLN A 116 -10.31 -12.39 -23.23
CA GLN A 116 -9.30 -13.17 -23.92
C GLN A 116 -9.71 -13.53 -25.36
N PHE A 117 -10.96 -13.96 -25.54
CA PHE A 117 -11.50 -14.42 -26.83
C PHE A 117 -12.31 -13.34 -27.57
N GLU A 118 -12.37 -12.13 -27.03
CA GLU A 118 -13.01 -11.00 -27.70
C GLU A 118 -12.12 -10.43 -28.81
N GLU A 119 -12.77 -9.86 -29.82
CA GLU A 119 -12.10 -9.08 -30.87
C GLU A 119 -11.30 -7.91 -30.27
N PRO A 120 -10.21 -7.48 -30.92
CA PRO A 120 -9.44 -6.33 -30.47
C PRO A 120 -10.32 -5.08 -30.33
N SER A 121 -10.34 -4.52 -29.12
CA SER A 121 -11.14 -3.34 -28.74
C SER A 121 -10.30 -2.40 -27.90
N HIS A 122 -10.72 -1.13 -27.77
CA HIS A 122 -10.04 -0.18 -26.90
C HIS A 122 -10.11 -0.65 -25.44
N PHE A 123 -11.20 -1.29 -25.05
CA PHE A 123 -11.36 -1.92 -23.74
C PHE A 123 -10.27 -2.95 -23.47
N LYS A 124 -10.09 -3.93 -24.37
CA LYS A 124 -9.07 -4.98 -24.22
C LYS A 124 -7.66 -4.40 -24.11
N SER A 125 -7.29 -3.49 -25.01
CA SER A 125 -6.00 -2.81 -24.93
C SER A 125 -5.85 -1.98 -23.65
N GLY A 126 -6.93 -1.36 -23.16
CA GLY A 126 -6.96 -0.63 -21.90
C GLY A 126 -6.71 -1.54 -20.69
N ILE A 127 -7.29 -2.74 -20.68
CA ILE A 127 -7.02 -3.76 -19.64
C ILE A 127 -5.54 -4.18 -19.67
N ASP A 128 -4.98 -4.47 -20.84
CA ASP A 128 -3.56 -4.85 -20.97
C ASP A 128 -2.62 -3.74 -20.50
N CYS A 129 -2.89 -2.49 -20.90
CA CYS A 129 -2.12 -1.32 -20.44
C CYS A 129 -2.26 -1.11 -18.92
N GLY A 130 -3.47 -1.27 -18.38
CA GLY A 130 -3.71 -1.16 -16.95
C GLY A 130 -3.02 -2.25 -16.13
N TRP A 131 -3.02 -3.47 -16.63
CA TRP A 131 -2.29 -4.60 -16.05
C TRP A 131 -0.78 -4.32 -15.99
N ALA A 132 -0.17 -3.96 -17.13
CA ALA A 132 1.25 -3.62 -17.19
C ALA A 132 1.59 -2.46 -16.25
N LYS A 133 0.71 -1.46 -16.16
CA LYS A 133 0.88 -0.34 -15.24
C LYS A 133 0.85 -0.80 -13.78
N LEU A 134 0.00 -1.76 -13.43
CA LEU A 134 -0.08 -2.28 -12.07
C LEU A 134 1.18 -3.08 -11.71
N GLU A 135 1.72 -3.87 -12.64
CA GLU A 135 3.00 -4.56 -12.45
C GLU A 135 4.15 -3.58 -12.18
N ASP A 136 4.21 -2.44 -12.89
CA ASP A 136 5.17 -1.38 -12.59
C ASP A 136 5.04 -0.84 -11.15
N TYR A 137 3.83 -0.80 -10.60
CA TYR A 137 3.62 -0.36 -9.22
C TYR A 137 4.15 -1.37 -8.20
N TYR A 138 4.07 -2.68 -8.48
CA TYR A 138 4.71 -3.68 -7.62
C TYR A 138 6.23 -3.53 -7.62
N ILE A 139 6.85 -3.26 -8.77
CA ILE A 139 8.29 -2.96 -8.84
C ILE A 139 8.64 -1.73 -7.97
N LYS A 140 7.75 -0.74 -7.88
CA LYS A 140 7.94 0.42 -7.00
C LYS A 140 7.79 0.08 -5.53
N THR A 141 6.85 -0.81 -5.16
CA THR A 141 6.74 -1.26 -3.77
C THR A 141 7.97 -2.04 -3.34
N ASP A 142 8.63 -2.72 -4.27
CA ASP A 142 9.81 -3.55 -4.00
C ASP A 142 11.07 -2.72 -3.73
N ARG A 143 11.06 -1.42 -4.05
CA ARG A 143 12.17 -0.50 -3.70
C ARG A 143 12.38 -0.38 -2.19
N THR A 144 11.36 -0.69 -1.39
CA THR A 144 11.45 -0.67 0.06
C THR A 144 10.67 -1.83 0.67
N PRO A 145 11.26 -2.63 1.57
CA PRO A 145 10.58 -3.76 2.19
C PRO A 145 9.42 -3.32 3.11
N ILE A 146 9.27 -2.02 3.40
CA ILE A 146 8.30 -1.46 4.35
C ILE A 146 6.86 -1.87 4.00
N TYR A 147 6.46 -1.87 2.73
CA TYR A 147 5.09 -2.23 2.35
C TYR A 147 4.78 -3.70 2.67
N ARG A 148 5.73 -4.58 2.34
CA ARG A 148 5.65 -6.02 2.59
C ARG A 148 5.68 -6.31 4.09
N ALA A 149 6.63 -5.70 4.82
CA ALA A 149 6.77 -5.85 6.26
C ALA A 149 5.54 -5.33 7.02
N ALA A 150 4.96 -4.19 6.63
CA ALA A 150 3.78 -3.65 7.28
C ALA A 150 2.58 -4.61 7.23
N LEU A 151 2.41 -5.31 6.09
CA LEU A 151 1.34 -6.30 5.93
C LEU A 151 1.68 -7.63 6.62
N ALA A 152 2.93 -8.08 6.56
CA ALA A 152 3.41 -9.29 7.25
C ALA A 152 3.30 -9.17 8.79
N LEU A 153 3.52 -7.98 9.33
CA LEU A 153 3.40 -7.72 10.77
C LEU A 153 1.95 -7.51 11.23
N HIS A 154 0.98 -7.46 10.30
CA HIS A 154 -0.40 -7.24 10.66
C HIS A 154 -1.00 -8.50 11.32
N PRO A 155 -1.54 -8.41 12.56
CA PRO A 155 -1.95 -9.57 13.35
C PRO A 155 -3.00 -10.48 12.69
N SER A 156 -3.84 -9.92 11.82
CA SER A 156 -4.91 -10.68 11.12
C SER A 156 -4.49 -11.26 9.77
N TYR A 157 -3.35 -10.84 9.20
CA TYR A 157 -2.96 -11.22 7.84
C TYR A 157 -1.69 -12.07 7.84
N GLY A 158 -0.60 -11.58 8.44
CA GLY A 158 0.63 -12.33 8.54
C GLY A 158 1.22 -12.76 7.19
N TYR A 159 2.08 -13.78 7.24
CA TYR A 159 2.63 -14.44 6.06
C TYR A 159 1.57 -15.27 5.31
N ASP A 160 0.57 -15.80 6.03
CA ASP A 160 -0.57 -16.55 5.49
C ASP A 160 -1.34 -15.78 4.40
N TYR A 161 -1.38 -14.44 4.51
CA TYR A 161 -2.01 -13.61 3.49
C TYR A 161 -1.31 -13.75 2.15
N PHE A 162 0.02 -13.60 2.13
CA PHE A 162 0.81 -13.68 0.91
C PHE A 162 0.82 -15.08 0.32
N GLU A 163 0.85 -16.13 1.16
CA GLU A 163 0.73 -17.49 0.65
C GLU A 163 -0.62 -17.69 -0.07
N ARG A 164 -1.72 -17.25 0.53
CA ARG A 164 -3.05 -17.40 -0.09
C ARG A 164 -3.24 -16.52 -1.32
N HIS A 165 -2.77 -15.27 -1.29
CA HIS A 165 -3.05 -14.32 -2.35
C HIS A 165 -2.00 -14.36 -3.45
N TRP A 166 -0.72 -14.25 -3.10
CA TRP A 166 0.34 -14.15 -4.12
C TRP A 166 0.67 -15.51 -4.71
N LYS A 167 0.88 -16.54 -3.88
CA LYS A 167 1.22 -17.88 -4.37
C LYS A 167 0.02 -18.59 -5.00
N ASN A 168 -1.16 -18.54 -4.39
CA ASN A 168 -2.32 -19.31 -4.87
C ASN A 168 -3.30 -18.53 -5.77
N ALA A 169 -3.71 -17.31 -5.41
CA ALA A 169 -4.72 -16.58 -6.20
C ALA A 169 -4.12 -15.87 -7.44
N MET A 170 -2.90 -15.33 -7.29
CA MET A 170 -2.20 -14.57 -8.32
C MET A 170 -1.19 -15.39 -9.12
N ASP A 171 -0.95 -16.66 -8.76
CA ASP A 171 0.02 -17.56 -9.41
C ASP A 171 1.46 -16.99 -9.45
N ARG A 172 1.88 -16.27 -8.40
CA ARG A 172 3.21 -15.64 -8.24
C ARG A 172 3.97 -16.23 -7.04
N PRO A 173 4.42 -17.49 -7.09
CA PRO A 173 5.15 -18.11 -5.98
C PRO A 173 6.50 -17.46 -5.70
N GLN A 174 7.16 -16.90 -6.73
CA GLN A 174 8.44 -16.22 -6.56
C GLN A 174 8.29 -14.93 -5.72
N TRP A 175 7.21 -14.18 -5.93
CA TRP A 175 6.97 -12.96 -5.15
C TRP A 175 6.81 -13.25 -3.65
N TYR A 176 6.22 -14.40 -3.30
CA TYR A 176 6.14 -14.85 -1.91
C TYR A 176 7.52 -15.11 -1.32
N SER A 177 8.39 -15.84 -2.04
CA SER A 177 9.77 -16.10 -1.61
C SER A 177 10.58 -14.80 -1.46
N ASP A 178 10.49 -13.90 -2.44
CA ASP A 178 11.15 -12.60 -2.40
C ASP A 178 10.65 -11.76 -1.22
N MET A 179 9.36 -11.85 -0.90
CA MET A 179 8.77 -11.17 0.24
C MET A 179 9.33 -11.69 1.55
N GLN A 180 9.41 -13.02 1.73
CA GLN A 180 9.98 -13.62 2.92
C GLN A 180 11.43 -13.17 3.14
N SER A 181 12.25 -13.21 2.08
CA SER A 181 13.65 -12.78 2.15
C SER A 181 13.79 -11.28 2.47
N ALA A 182 12.98 -10.43 1.84
CA ALA A 182 13.04 -8.98 2.04
C ALA A 182 12.60 -8.56 3.45
N VAL A 183 11.55 -9.19 3.99
CA VAL A 183 11.06 -8.92 5.36
C VAL A 183 12.04 -9.48 6.40
N GLY A 184 12.59 -10.68 6.18
CA GLY A 184 13.61 -11.26 7.06
C GLY A 184 14.86 -10.39 7.14
N SER A 185 15.40 -9.98 5.99
CA SER A 185 16.58 -9.11 5.94
C SER A 185 16.35 -7.76 6.64
N LEU A 186 15.17 -7.17 6.49
CA LEU A 186 14.78 -5.94 7.19
C LEU A 186 14.75 -6.14 8.71
N PHE A 187 14.23 -7.29 9.16
CA PHE A 187 14.17 -7.62 10.58
C PHE A 187 15.56 -7.84 11.19
N ASP A 188 16.44 -8.57 10.50
CA ASP A 188 17.83 -8.79 10.93
C ASP A 188 18.59 -7.47 11.08
N GLU A 189 18.39 -6.54 10.14
CA GLU A 189 18.96 -5.20 10.22
C GLU A 189 18.44 -4.45 11.46
N TYR A 190 17.13 -4.51 11.72
CA TYR A 190 16.52 -3.88 12.89
C TYR A 190 17.05 -4.46 14.21
N VAL A 191 17.21 -5.79 14.29
CA VAL A 191 17.76 -6.46 15.48
C VAL A 191 19.19 -5.99 15.74
N ARG A 192 20.05 -5.99 14.70
CA ARG A 192 21.41 -5.45 14.81
C ARG A 192 21.45 -4.00 15.26
N GLN A 193 20.56 -3.15 14.73
CA GLN A 193 20.48 -1.75 15.14
C GLN A 193 20.06 -1.62 16.62
N ALA A 194 19.07 -2.41 17.06
CA ALA A 194 18.61 -2.41 18.45
C ALA A 194 19.70 -2.86 19.43
N GLU A 195 20.54 -3.83 19.06
CA GLU A 195 21.69 -4.26 19.85
C GLU A 195 22.72 -3.15 20.01
N VAL A 196 23.07 -2.46 18.90
CA VAL A 196 24.01 -1.32 18.92
C VAL A 196 23.47 -0.17 19.77
N GLU A 197 22.19 0.17 19.64
CA GLU A 197 21.55 1.19 20.49
C GLU A 197 21.59 0.79 21.97
N THR A 198 21.35 -0.48 22.28
CA THR A 198 21.38 -0.99 23.66
C THR A 198 22.79 -0.93 24.24
N GLN A 199 23.81 -1.28 23.47
CA GLN A 199 25.22 -1.18 23.88
C GLN A 199 25.65 0.28 24.07
N ALA A 200 25.27 1.18 23.15
CA ALA A 200 25.55 2.61 23.31
C ALA A 200 24.86 3.20 24.55
N GLN A 201 23.62 2.78 24.82
CA GLN A 201 22.89 3.20 26.01
C GLN A 201 23.49 2.61 27.31
N ALA A 202 24.09 1.42 27.25
CA ALA A 202 24.78 0.80 28.38
C ALA A 202 26.11 1.50 28.68
N GLY A 203 26.92 1.80 27.65
CA GLY A 203 28.15 2.58 27.81
C GLY A 203 27.90 3.96 28.43
N LEU A 204 26.82 4.65 28.01
CA LEU A 204 26.42 5.91 28.64
C LEU A 204 26.01 5.76 30.12
N LEU A 205 25.46 4.60 30.52
CA LEU A 205 25.10 4.35 31.93
C LEU A 205 26.32 3.95 32.76
N GLU A 206 27.33 3.33 32.15
CA GLU A 206 28.64 3.08 32.77
C GLU A 206 29.39 4.39 32.94
N ASP A 207 29.44 5.26 31.92
CA ASP A 207 30.03 6.60 32.02
C ASP A 207 29.31 7.47 33.08
N GLU A 208 27.98 7.41 33.15
CA GLU A 208 27.19 8.12 34.18
C GLU A 208 27.42 7.50 35.58
N ALA A 209 27.62 6.18 35.69
CA ALA A 209 27.94 5.52 36.95
C ALA A 209 29.37 5.85 37.42
N ASP A 210 30.33 5.96 36.51
CA ASP A 210 31.70 6.37 36.78
C ASP A 210 31.76 7.87 37.15
N GLU A 211 30.97 8.72 36.50
CA GLU A 211 30.79 10.13 36.91
C GLU A 211 30.12 10.23 38.29
N ILE A 212 29.10 9.42 38.58
CA ILE A 212 28.46 9.36 39.89
C ILE A 212 29.43 8.80 40.94
N GLU A 213 30.29 7.83 40.62
CA GLU A 213 31.29 7.33 41.56
C GLU A 213 32.38 8.39 41.83
N ALA A 214 32.81 9.12 40.80
CA ALA A 214 33.72 10.25 40.92
C ALA A 214 33.12 11.41 41.72
N ASP A 215 31.83 11.71 41.53
CA ASP A 215 31.07 12.71 42.31
C ASP A 215 30.79 12.24 43.75
N VAL A 216 30.58 10.94 43.99
CA VAL A 216 30.46 10.37 45.34
C VAL A 216 31.80 10.43 46.09
N ASN A 217 32.92 10.28 45.38
CA ASN A 217 34.26 10.44 45.94
C ASN A 217 34.57 11.92 46.29
N ASP A 218 34.05 12.89 45.51
CA ASP A 218 34.09 14.33 45.84
C ASP A 218 33.11 14.70 46.97
N TYR A 219 31.91 14.10 46.99
CA TYR A 219 30.88 14.31 48.02
C TYR A 219 31.25 13.72 49.39
N SER A 220 32.08 12.67 49.44
CA SER A 220 32.65 12.13 50.69
C SER A 220 33.58 13.14 51.40
N SER A 221 34.05 14.15 50.66
CA SER A 221 34.88 15.26 51.14
C SER A 221 34.07 16.48 51.62
N PHE A 222 32.78 16.58 51.29
CA PHE A 222 31.98 17.77 51.63
C PHE A 222 30.74 17.42 52.46
N GLY A 223 30.91 17.46 53.78
CA GLY A 223 29.83 17.23 54.73
C GLY A 223 28.61 18.14 54.49
N LYS A 224 27.44 17.49 54.30
CA LYS A 224 26.06 17.88 54.69
C LYS A 224 25.04 17.94 53.53
N ARG A 225 24.14 16.94 53.59
CA ARG A 225 22.71 16.85 53.15
C ARG A 225 22.35 16.87 51.66
N SER A 226 21.75 15.74 51.30
CA SER A 226 21.09 15.29 50.06
C SER A 226 19.74 15.94 49.75
N ILE A 227 19.41 16.10 48.46
CA ILE A 227 18.07 15.82 47.88
C ILE A 227 18.22 15.22 46.46
N ARG A 228 17.45 14.15 46.17
CA ARG A 228 17.36 13.40 44.89
C ARG A 228 16.32 14.00 43.92
N SER A 229 16.47 13.64 42.63
CA SER A 229 15.46 12.94 41.78
C SER A 229 14.96 13.68 40.52
N LEU A 230 14.94 12.98 39.37
CA LEU A 230 13.74 12.44 38.69
C LEU A 230 14.02 12.04 37.22
N HIS A 231 14.35 10.78 36.91
CA HIS A 231 14.39 10.29 35.51
C HIS A 231 14.24 8.75 35.37
N THR A 232 13.12 8.16 35.84
CA THR A 232 12.95 6.68 35.80
C THR A 232 11.71 6.19 35.04
N GLN A 233 10.95 7.07 34.37
CA GLN A 233 9.67 6.68 33.76
C GLN A 233 9.75 6.20 32.29
N ARG A 234 10.87 6.38 31.57
CA ARG A 234 10.92 6.15 30.10
C ARG A 234 11.32 4.72 29.65
N LYS A 235 11.80 3.86 30.56
CA LYS A 235 12.43 2.57 30.20
C LYS A 235 11.46 1.39 30.00
N LYS A 236 10.20 1.46 30.45
CA LYS A 236 9.30 0.28 30.50
C LYS A 236 8.54 -0.05 29.21
N VAL A 237 8.50 0.84 28.21
CA VAL A 237 7.69 0.65 26.99
C VAL A 237 8.43 -0.11 25.88
N LYS A 238 9.77 -0.04 25.83
CA LYS A 238 10.57 -0.68 24.77
C LYS A 238 10.82 -2.18 24.96
N ALA A 239 10.83 -2.67 26.20
CA ALA A 239 11.10 -4.08 26.49
C ALA A 239 9.90 -5.01 26.18
N THR A 240 8.67 -4.48 26.25
CA THR A 240 7.44 -5.25 26.03
C THR A 240 7.20 -5.55 24.56
N THR A 241 7.65 -4.66 23.65
CA THR A 241 7.52 -4.85 22.21
C THR A 241 8.46 -5.92 21.66
N LEU A 242 9.69 -6.01 22.16
CA LEU A 242 10.65 -7.04 21.73
C LEU A 242 10.21 -8.46 22.11
N SER A 243 9.65 -8.64 23.31
CA SER A 243 9.20 -9.96 23.78
C SER A 243 7.96 -10.48 23.03
N ALA A 244 7.04 -9.60 22.64
CA ALA A 244 5.87 -9.98 21.85
C ALA A 244 6.25 -10.40 20.41
N PHE A 245 7.26 -9.76 19.82
CA PHE A 245 7.71 -10.05 18.46
C PHE A 245 8.50 -11.38 18.36
N HIS A 246 9.40 -11.65 19.31
CA HIS A 246 10.13 -12.93 19.34
C HIS A 246 9.18 -14.13 19.47
N ALA A 247 8.06 -13.99 20.16
CA ALA A 247 7.05 -15.05 20.31
C ALA A 247 6.28 -15.35 19.01
N VAL A 248 6.14 -14.37 18.10
CA VAL A 248 5.52 -14.58 16.79
C VAL A 248 6.49 -15.29 15.84
N PHE A 249 7.75 -14.83 15.80
CA PHE A 249 8.77 -15.38 14.90
C PHE A 249 9.15 -16.83 15.26
N SER A 250 9.35 -17.15 16.55
CA SER A 250 9.68 -18.52 16.98
C SER A 250 8.52 -19.52 16.83
N LYS A 251 7.28 -19.05 16.72
CA LYS A 251 6.12 -19.94 16.52
C LYS A 251 5.98 -20.39 15.06
N GLU A 252 6.54 -19.63 14.12
CA GLU A 252 6.50 -19.95 12.69
C GLU A 252 7.63 -20.89 12.27
N GLU A 253 8.86 -20.75 12.79
CA GLU A 253 9.94 -21.72 12.54
C GLU A 253 9.64 -23.14 13.04
N GLY A 254 8.83 -23.27 14.11
CA GLY A 254 8.44 -24.56 14.67
C GLY A 254 7.36 -25.31 13.88
N MET A 255 6.65 -24.67 12.95
CA MET A 255 5.56 -25.31 12.21
C MET A 255 6.06 -26.02 10.93
N GLU A 256 7.15 -25.54 10.31
CA GLU A 256 7.73 -26.13 9.09
C GLU A 256 8.39 -27.50 9.33
N ASP A 257 8.90 -27.77 10.54
CA ASP A 257 9.61 -29.02 10.83
C ASP A 257 8.67 -30.21 11.18
N SER A 258 7.40 -29.92 11.47
CA SER A 258 6.39 -30.95 11.82
C SER A 258 5.69 -31.58 10.62
N SER A 259 5.78 -30.99 9.41
CA SER A 259 5.09 -31.52 8.22
C SER A 259 5.91 -32.54 7.39
N LYS A 260 7.17 -32.82 7.74
CA LYS A 260 8.03 -33.79 7.03
C LYS A 260 8.16 -35.18 7.69
N LYS A 261 7.48 -35.43 8.81
CA LYS A 261 7.55 -36.70 9.55
C LYS A 261 6.20 -37.42 9.56
N GLY A 262 5.73 -37.85 8.38
CA GLY A 262 4.42 -38.50 8.28
C GLY A 262 4.10 -39.10 6.92
N ARG A 263 5.08 -39.70 6.24
CA ARG A 263 4.83 -40.63 5.15
C ARG A 263 6.05 -41.53 4.96
N SER A 264 6.09 -42.59 5.74
CA SER A 264 6.79 -43.83 5.42
C SER A 264 5.80 -44.97 5.51
#